data_AF-A0A8J3XZ35-F1
#
_entry.id   AF-A0A8J3XZ35-F1
#
_cell.length_a   1.000
_cell.length_b   1.000
_cell.length_c   1.000
_cell.angle_alpha   90.00
_cell.angle_beta   90.00
_cell.angle_gamma   90.00
#
_symmetry.space_group_name_H-M   'P 1'
#
loop_
_entity.id
_entity.type
_entity.pdbx_description
1 polymer ?
#
loop_
_entity_poly.entity_id
_entity_poly.type
_entity_poly.pdbx_seq_one_letter_code
_entity_poly.pdbx_strand_id
1 'polypeptide(L)'
;MAFDPQLNPADATAELPFARIRYRTACLLFCGSEVALIRRPRPSGDHYSIPGGNVGHGENIHDALQRELAEELHLDLDDADGLHLAWLQDQMVHRPGNTAAPRKLHLVFRAFISEAVRGGLATVEQDDIEDGDIIWLHYRELAGIHLYPDVGVKAASLASPRAVIFAADVLLPPLNDDTFQWK
;
A
#
# COMPACT_ATOMS: atom_id res chain seq x y z
N MET A 1 48.43 -8.84 -5.47
CA MET A 1 47.31 -9.66 -4.98
C MET A 1 47.67 -10.12 -3.58
N ALA A 2 47.00 -9.58 -2.56
CA ALA A 2 47.12 -10.07 -1.20
C ALA A 2 45.75 -10.60 -0.80
N PHE A 3 45.70 -11.90 -0.51
CA PHE A 3 44.53 -12.62 -0.04
C PHE A 3 44.41 -12.31 1.46
N ASP A 4 43.33 -11.63 1.87
CA ASP A 4 43.03 -11.38 3.27
C ASP A 4 42.42 -12.67 3.88
N PRO A 5 43.06 -13.34 4.86
CA PRO A 5 42.67 -14.68 5.28
C PRO A 5 41.64 -14.72 6.41
N GLN A 6 40.84 -13.66 6.62
CA GLN A 6 39.81 -13.64 7.68
C GLN A 6 38.42 -13.16 7.23
N LEU A 7 37.96 -13.57 6.05
CA LEU A 7 36.50 -13.66 5.85
C LEU A 7 36.02 -14.98 6.46
N ASN A 8 35.39 -14.88 7.63
CA ASN A 8 34.66 -15.98 8.23
C ASN A 8 33.55 -16.41 7.24
N PRO A 9 33.47 -17.70 6.81
CA PRO A 9 32.44 -18.12 5.85
C PRO A 9 31.00 -17.93 6.34
N ALA A 10 30.81 -17.61 7.63
CA ALA A 10 29.53 -17.22 8.22
C ALA A 10 29.07 -15.79 7.89
N ASP A 11 29.95 -14.90 7.41
CA ASP A 11 29.60 -13.53 7.00
C ASP A 11 29.13 -13.43 5.53
N ALA A 12 29.13 -14.54 4.79
CA ALA A 12 28.79 -14.58 3.38
C ALA A 12 27.28 -14.61 3.05
N THR A 13 26.39 -14.48 4.05
CA THR A 13 24.94 -14.68 3.84
C THR A 13 24.04 -13.62 4.47
N ALA A 14 24.56 -12.44 4.85
CA ALA A 14 23.70 -11.32 5.19
C ALA A 14 23.12 -10.72 3.89
N GLU A 15 21.82 -10.91 3.65
CA GLU A 15 21.12 -10.30 2.50
C GLU A 15 21.31 -8.78 2.58
N LEU A 16 21.81 -8.15 1.50
CA LEU A 16 21.96 -6.70 1.47
C LEU A 16 20.58 -6.03 1.55
N PRO A 17 20.39 -4.98 2.37
CA PRO A 17 19.15 -4.22 2.38
C PRO A 17 18.77 -3.78 0.96
N PHE A 18 17.48 -3.87 0.66
CA PHE A 18 16.88 -3.45 -0.60
C PHE A 18 17.31 -4.22 -1.85
N ALA A 19 18.14 -5.27 -1.73
CA ALA A 19 18.57 -6.10 -2.85
C ALA A 19 17.41 -6.90 -3.50
N ARG A 20 16.37 -7.19 -2.71
CA ARG A 20 15.14 -7.83 -3.19
C ARG A 20 14.03 -6.80 -3.34
N ILE A 21 13.46 -6.73 -4.55
CA ILE A 21 12.28 -5.94 -4.86
C ILE A 21 11.03 -6.79 -4.65
N ARG A 22 10.08 -6.29 -3.87
CA ARG A 22 8.72 -6.84 -3.74
C ARG A 22 7.71 -5.89 -4.37
N TYR A 23 6.77 -6.42 -5.13
CA TYR A 23 5.63 -5.65 -5.59
C TYR A 23 4.53 -5.67 -4.54
N ARG A 24 3.90 -4.52 -4.32
CA ARG A 24 2.65 -4.40 -3.58
C ARG A 24 1.61 -3.73 -4.43
N THR A 25 0.38 -4.18 -4.31
CA THR A 25 -0.77 -3.59 -5.00
C THR A 25 -1.75 -3.08 -3.95
N ALA A 26 -2.36 -1.94 -4.19
CA ALA A 26 -3.32 -1.35 -3.28
C ALA A 26 -4.40 -0.58 -4.06
N CYS A 27 -5.60 -0.46 -3.52
CA CYS A 27 -6.70 0.26 -4.17
C CYS A 27 -7.31 1.33 -3.25
N LEU A 28 -7.24 2.58 -3.70
CA LEU A 28 -8.11 3.63 -3.19
C LEU A 28 -9.52 3.40 -3.76
N LEU A 29 -10.33 2.65 -3.01
CA LEU A 29 -11.70 2.32 -3.38
C LEU A 29 -12.63 3.47 -2.99
N PHE A 30 -13.15 4.18 -4.00
CA PHE A 30 -14.00 5.34 -3.79
C PHE A 30 -15.50 4.99 -3.82
N CYS A 31 -16.26 5.57 -2.88
CA CYS A 31 -17.71 5.69 -2.95
C CYS A 31 -18.08 7.17 -2.83
N GLY A 32 -18.49 7.78 -3.94
CA GLY A 32 -18.61 9.24 -4.01
C GLY A 32 -17.26 9.93 -3.76
N SER A 33 -17.18 10.76 -2.72
CA SER A 33 -15.95 11.45 -2.28
C SER A 33 -15.26 10.78 -1.08
N GLU A 34 -15.79 9.66 -0.62
CA GLU A 34 -15.19 8.90 0.46
C GLU A 34 -14.33 7.76 -0.10
N VAL A 35 -13.32 7.36 0.65
CA VAL A 35 -12.41 6.28 0.29
C VAL A 35 -12.27 5.30 1.46
N ALA A 36 -12.30 4.01 1.15
CA ALA A 36 -12.11 2.95 2.12
C ALA A 36 -10.65 2.88 2.57
N LEU A 37 -10.43 2.74 3.87
CA LEU A 37 -9.13 2.51 4.51
C LEU A 37 -9.26 1.43 5.58
N ILE A 38 -8.17 0.73 5.85
CA ILE A 38 -8.04 -0.12 7.03
C ILE A 38 -7.41 0.72 8.14
N ARG A 39 -8.09 0.83 9.28
CA ARG A 39 -7.62 1.53 10.47
C ARG A 39 -7.23 0.52 11.55
N ARG A 40 -6.00 0.62 12.05
CA ARG A 40 -5.52 -0.11 13.22
C ARG A 40 -5.13 0.87 14.33
N PRO A 41 -5.84 0.91 15.47
CA PRO A 41 -5.49 1.80 16.57
C PRO A 41 -4.12 1.47 17.14
N ARG A 42 -3.28 2.49 17.39
CA ARG A 42 -1.99 2.31 18.10
C ARG A 42 -1.86 3.32 19.23
N PRO A 43 -1.08 3.02 20.29
CA PRO A 43 -0.78 3.98 21.35
C PRO A 43 -0.13 5.28 20.85
N SER A 44 0.62 5.21 19.75
CA SER A 44 1.30 6.33 19.08
C SER A 44 0.39 7.13 18.12
N GLY A 45 -0.87 6.72 17.96
CA GLY A 45 -1.83 7.26 16.99
C GLY A 45 -2.21 6.23 15.94
N ASP A 46 -3.42 6.34 15.40
CA ASP A 46 -3.96 5.35 14.46
C ASP A 46 -3.08 5.18 13.22
N HIS A 47 -2.89 3.92 12.84
CA HIS A 47 -2.26 3.53 11.58
C HIS A 47 -3.34 3.31 10.53
N TYR A 48 -3.19 3.94 9.37
CA TYR A 48 -4.09 3.76 8.24
C TYR A 48 -3.36 3.13 7.07
N SER A 49 -3.95 2.09 6.48
CA SER A 49 -3.46 1.50 5.24
C SER A 49 -4.54 1.48 4.17
N ILE A 50 -4.09 1.58 2.92
CA ILE A 50 -4.95 1.35 1.76
C ILE A 50 -5.14 -0.17 1.61
N PRO A 51 -6.37 -0.67 1.39
CA PRO A 51 -6.61 -2.08 1.12
C PRO A 51 -5.70 -2.62 0.01
N GLY A 52 -5.08 -3.77 0.25
CA GLY A 52 -4.18 -4.45 -0.67
C GLY A 52 -2.89 -4.99 -0.06
N GLY A 53 -2.29 -5.95 -0.76
CA GLY A 53 -1.21 -6.76 -0.23
C GLY A 53 0.03 -6.90 -1.10
N ASN A 54 0.76 -7.98 -0.83
CA ASN A 54 1.93 -8.34 -1.62
C ASN A 54 1.48 -9.12 -2.86
N VAL A 55 2.14 -8.86 -3.99
CA VAL A 55 2.00 -9.72 -5.15
C VAL A 55 2.83 -10.99 -4.91
N GLY A 56 2.18 -12.15 -5.02
CA GLY A 56 2.77 -13.47 -4.89
C GLY A 56 3.79 -13.79 -5.99
N HIS A 57 4.56 -14.87 -5.79
CA HIS A 57 5.55 -15.28 -6.78
C HIS A 57 4.87 -15.75 -8.07
N GLY A 58 5.12 -15.05 -9.18
CA GLY A 58 4.50 -15.33 -10.47
C GLY A 58 3.03 -14.92 -10.57
N GLU A 59 2.47 -14.28 -9.53
CA GLU A 59 1.09 -13.79 -9.52
C GLU A 59 0.98 -12.54 -10.40
N ASN A 60 -0.12 -12.43 -11.16
CA ASN A 60 -0.43 -11.20 -11.89
C ASN A 60 -0.79 -10.09 -10.89
N ILE A 61 -0.39 -8.85 -11.17
CA ILE A 61 -0.64 -7.70 -10.28
C ILE A 61 -2.15 -7.44 -10.08
N HIS A 62 -2.96 -7.61 -11.13
CA HIS A 62 -4.41 -7.42 -11.04
C HIS A 62 -5.07 -8.57 -10.26
N ASP A 63 -4.63 -9.83 -10.50
CA ASP A 63 -5.13 -10.99 -9.75
C ASP A 63 -4.80 -10.86 -8.26
N ALA A 64 -3.59 -10.40 -7.93
CA ALA A 64 -3.20 -10.09 -6.56
C ALA A 64 -4.12 -9.03 -5.94
N LEU A 65 -4.43 -7.96 -6.69
CA LEU A 65 -5.31 -6.91 -6.18
C LEU A 65 -6.73 -7.43 -5.95
N GLN A 66 -7.26 -8.21 -6.88
CA GLN A 66 -8.59 -8.82 -6.77
C GLN A 66 -8.66 -9.77 -5.58
N ARG A 67 -7.64 -10.61 -5.38
CA ARG A 67 -7.55 -11.50 -4.21
C ARG A 67 -7.57 -10.71 -2.90
N GLU A 68 -6.73 -9.69 -2.78
CA GLU A 68 -6.62 -8.91 -1.55
C GLU A 68 -7.91 -8.13 -1.27
N LEU A 69 -8.55 -7.54 -2.28
CA LEU A 69 -9.83 -6.84 -2.08
C LEU A 69 -10.98 -7.80 -1.74
N ALA A 70 -10.95 -9.03 -2.26
CA ALA A 70 -11.91 -10.07 -1.88
C ALA A 70 -11.68 -10.53 -0.43
N GLU A 71 -10.43 -10.71 -0.01
CA GLU A 71 -10.03 -11.12 1.34
C GLU A 71 -10.34 -10.03 2.39
N GLU A 72 -9.94 -8.79 2.13
CA GLU A 72 -10.02 -7.69 3.11
C GLU A 72 -11.39 -6.99 3.15
N LEU A 73 -12.10 -6.92 2.01
CA LEU A 73 -13.33 -6.13 1.87
C LEU A 73 -14.55 -6.95 1.43
N HIS A 74 -14.40 -8.22 1.09
CA HIS A 74 -15.42 -9.01 0.37
C HIS A 74 -15.87 -8.34 -0.93
N LEU A 75 -14.99 -7.57 -1.59
CA LEU A 75 -15.28 -6.92 -2.86
C LEU A 75 -14.95 -7.86 -4.02
N ASP A 76 -15.93 -8.10 -4.90
CA ASP A 76 -15.63 -8.53 -6.27
C ASP A 76 -15.26 -7.31 -7.11
N LEU A 77 -14.08 -7.30 -7.71
CA LEU A 77 -13.58 -6.14 -8.45
C LEU A 77 -14.41 -5.86 -9.71
N ASP A 78 -15.15 -6.86 -10.22
CA ASP A 78 -16.08 -6.69 -11.33
C ASP A 78 -17.30 -5.83 -10.96
N ASP A 79 -17.61 -5.66 -9.66
CA ASP A 79 -18.64 -4.73 -9.17
C ASP A 79 -18.17 -3.27 -9.12
N ALA A 80 -16.88 -3.02 -9.40
CA ALA A 80 -16.32 -1.67 -9.47
C ALA A 80 -16.34 -1.10 -10.90
N ASP A 81 -16.61 0.20 -10.98
CA ASP A 81 -16.51 0.99 -12.20
C ASP A 81 -15.05 1.36 -12.47
N GLY A 82 -14.37 0.47 -13.19
CA GLY A 82 -13.02 0.67 -13.69
C GLY A 82 -11.93 0.47 -12.65
N LEU A 83 -10.74 0.17 -13.16
CA LEU A 83 -9.52 0.04 -12.37
C LEU A 83 -8.42 0.86 -13.05
N HIS A 84 -7.94 1.89 -12.36
CA HIS A 84 -6.98 2.84 -12.92
C HIS A 84 -5.72 2.87 -12.07
N LEU A 85 -4.56 2.59 -12.66
CA LEU A 85 -3.29 2.88 -12.00
C LEU A 85 -3.21 4.39 -11.75
N ALA A 86 -3.11 4.78 -10.49
CA ALA A 86 -2.96 6.17 -10.09
C ALA A 86 -1.50 6.51 -9.90
N TRP A 87 -0.80 5.73 -9.07
CA TRP A 87 0.57 6.04 -8.68
C TRP A 87 1.45 4.81 -8.54
N LEU A 88 2.74 5.04 -8.78
CA LEU A 88 3.84 4.15 -8.43
C LEU A 88 4.70 4.83 -7.37
N GLN A 89 5.01 4.13 -6.28
CA GLN A 89 5.88 4.66 -5.24
C GLN A 89 6.92 3.63 -4.82
N ASP A 90 8.19 4.02 -4.96
CA ASP A 90 9.34 3.17 -4.63
C ASP A 90 9.75 3.38 -3.17
N GLN A 91 9.82 2.31 -2.39
CA GLN A 91 10.11 2.35 -0.97
C GLN A 91 11.42 1.63 -0.64
N MET A 92 12.32 2.38 0.00
CA MET A 92 13.58 1.91 0.59
C MET A 92 13.67 2.44 2.03
N VAL A 93 12.80 1.92 2.90
CA VAL A 93 12.72 2.30 4.32
C VAL A 93 13.18 1.13 5.16
N HIS A 94 14.13 1.37 6.06
CA HIS A 94 14.57 0.37 7.03
C HIS A 94 13.45 0.09 8.05
N ARG A 95 13.28 -1.19 8.38
CA ARG A 95 12.43 -1.59 9.51
C ARG A 95 13.32 -1.84 10.72
N PRO A 96 12.90 -1.42 11.93
CA PRO A 96 13.55 -1.87 13.15
C PRO A 96 13.55 -3.40 13.20
N GLY A 97 14.73 -4.02 13.33
CA GLY A 97 14.87 -5.48 13.36
C GLY A 97 16.12 -5.98 12.66
N ASN A 98 16.32 -7.30 12.68
CA ASN A 98 17.55 -7.96 12.20
C ASN A 98 17.42 -8.55 10.77
N THR A 99 16.33 -8.27 10.07
CA THR A 99 16.10 -8.73 8.70
C THR A 99 16.37 -7.62 7.70
N ALA A 100 17.05 -7.95 6.60
CA ALA A 100 17.30 -7.02 5.52
C ALA A 100 15.97 -6.46 4.97
N ALA A 101 15.80 -5.14 5.02
CA ALA A 101 14.58 -4.49 4.58
C ALA A 101 14.41 -4.70 3.06
N PRO A 102 13.26 -5.22 2.57
CA PRO A 102 13.03 -5.32 1.13
C PRO A 102 12.77 -3.93 0.53
N ARG A 103 13.19 -3.73 -0.72
CA ARG A 103 12.68 -2.62 -1.54
C ARG A 103 11.25 -2.95 -1.94
N LYS A 104 10.30 -2.04 -1.78
CA LYS A 104 8.91 -2.27 -2.20
C LYS A 104 8.54 -1.31 -3.31
N LEU A 105 7.99 -1.84 -4.40
CA LEU A 105 7.34 -1.01 -5.41
C LEU A 105 5.83 -1.10 -5.19
N HIS A 106 5.23 0.00 -4.72
CA HIS A 106 3.79 0.11 -4.54
C HIS A 106 3.14 0.52 -5.84
N LEU A 107 2.16 -0.27 -6.29
CA LEU A 107 1.23 0.05 -7.36
C LEU A 107 -0.11 0.43 -6.73
N VAL A 108 -0.42 1.73 -6.73
CA VAL A 108 -1.65 2.26 -6.14
C VAL A 108 -2.66 2.49 -7.25
N PHE A 109 -3.74 1.72 -7.23
CA PHE A 109 -4.88 1.82 -8.10
C PHE A 109 -5.99 2.67 -7.48
N ARG A 110 -6.92 3.10 -8.33
CA ARG A 110 -8.21 3.68 -7.96
C ARG A 110 -9.32 2.91 -8.65
N ALA A 111 -10.36 2.60 -7.89
CA ALA A 111 -11.60 2.02 -8.38
C ALA A 111 -12.78 2.76 -7.75
N PHE A 112 -13.96 2.67 -8.38
CA PHE A 112 -15.14 3.41 -7.96
C PHE A 112 -16.31 2.45 -7.78
N ILE A 113 -17.07 2.58 -6.69
CA ILE A 113 -18.23 1.74 -6.43
C ILE A 113 -19.48 2.59 -6.17
N SER A 114 -20.63 1.93 -6.21
CA SER A 114 -21.91 2.52 -5.80
C SER A 114 -22.15 2.33 -4.30
N GLU A 115 -23.07 3.12 -3.73
CA GLU A 115 -23.54 2.93 -2.35
C GLU A 115 -24.15 1.54 -2.11
N ALA A 116 -24.76 0.94 -3.14
CA ALA A 116 -25.31 -0.41 -3.05
C ALA A 116 -24.21 -1.46 -2.85
N VAL A 117 -23.11 -1.34 -3.60
CA VAL A 117 -21.93 -2.22 -3.46
C VAL A 117 -21.27 -1.98 -2.10
N ARG A 118 -21.08 -0.71 -1.71
CA ARG A 118 -20.51 -0.34 -0.40
C ARG A 118 -21.25 -0.99 0.76
N GLY A 119 -22.58 -1.05 0.70
CA GLY A 119 -23.40 -1.65 1.75
C GLY A 119 -23.20 -3.17 1.93
N GLY A 120 -22.58 -3.85 0.97
CA GLY A 120 -22.26 -5.28 1.04
C GLY A 120 -20.82 -5.61 1.46
N LEU A 121 -19.96 -4.60 1.60
CA LEU A 121 -18.55 -4.81 1.94
C LEU A 121 -18.35 -5.18 3.41
N ALA A 122 -17.23 -5.83 3.69
CA ALA A 122 -16.77 -6.05 5.05
C ALA A 122 -16.54 -4.72 5.77
N THR A 123 -16.87 -4.69 7.06
CA THR A 123 -16.61 -3.53 7.94
C THR A 123 -15.36 -3.72 8.79
N VAL A 124 -14.76 -4.91 8.75
CA VAL A 124 -13.54 -5.29 9.47
C VAL A 124 -12.72 -6.16 8.52
N GLU A 125 -11.43 -5.85 8.42
CA GLU A 125 -10.44 -6.72 7.82
C GLU A 125 -9.89 -7.68 8.88
N GLN A 126 -9.83 -8.97 8.53
CA GLN A 126 -9.37 -10.03 9.42
C GLN A 126 -7.93 -10.37 9.06
N ASP A 127 -7.00 -10.09 9.97
CA ASP A 127 -5.58 -10.44 9.84
C ASP A 127 -5.21 -11.44 10.95
N ASP A 128 -4.30 -12.38 10.65
CA ASP A 128 -3.86 -13.41 11.61
C ASP A 128 -3.26 -12.83 12.90
N ILE A 129 -2.79 -11.57 12.86
CA ILE A 129 -2.16 -10.87 13.96
C ILE A 129 -3.12 -9.88 14.61
N GLU A 130 -3.75 -9.02 13.82
CA GLU A 130 -4.57 -7.92 14.33
C GLU A 130 -5.59 -7.41 13.29
N ASP A 131 -6.86 -7.63 13.60
CA ASP A 131 -8.00 -7.09 12.86
C ASP A 131 -7.92 -5.57 12.69
N GLY A 132 -8.35 -5.08 11.53
CA GLY A 132 -8.46 -3.66 11.23
C GLY A 132 -9.90 -3.22 10.94
N ASP A 133 -10.29 -2.05 11.41
CA ASP A 133 -11.60 -1.48 11.07
C ASP A 133 -11.59 -0.94 9.63
N ILE A 134 -12.58 -1.31 8.81
CA ILE A 134 -12.80 -0.65 7.53
C ILE A 134 -13.53 0.67 7.79
N ILE A 135 -12.83 1.77 7.54
CA ILE A 135 -13.37 3.12 7.68
C ILE A 135 -13.48 3.81 6.32
N TRP A 136 -14.34 4.81 6.26
CA TRP A 136 -14.52 5.66 5.10
C TRP A 136 -14.22 7.09 5.50
N LEU A 137 -13.26 7.72 4.83
CA LEU A 137 -12.90 9.12 5.04
C LEU A 137 -13.11 9.90 3.75
N HIS A 138 -13.42 11.19 3.86
CA HIS A 138 -13.39 12.05 2.69
C HIS A 138 -11.94 12.13 2.17
N TYR A 139 -11.73 11.96 0.86
CA TYR A 139 -10.37 11.80 0.30
C TYR A 139 -9.42 12.98 0.58
N ARG A 140 -9.97 14.16 0.88
CA ARG A 140 -9.18 15.34 1.28
C ARG A 140 -8.56 15.21 2.67
N GLU A 141 -9.16 14.41 3.55
CA GLU A 141 -8.65 14.18 4.91
C GLU A 141 -7.38 13.34 4.89
N LEU A 142 -7.12 12.60 3.80
CA LEU A 142 -5.92 11.78 3.65
C LEU A 142 -4.61 12.57 3.77
N ALA A 143 -4.62 13.88 3.50
CA ALA A 143 -3.43 14.73 3.68
C ALA A 143 -3.01 14.88 5.15
N GLY A 144 -3.91 14.61 6.10
CA GLY A 144 -3.69 14.81 7.53
C GLY A 144 -3.42 13.53 8.33
N ILE A 145 -3.43 12.36 7.69
CA ILE A 145 -3.28 11.06 8.38
C ILE A 145 -1.96 10.38 8.01
N HIS A 146 -1.49 9.50 8.91
CA HIS A 146 -0.36 8.64 8.61
C HIS A 146 -0.82 7.44 7.77
N LEU A 147 -0.84 7.63 6.46
CA LEU A 147 -1.29 6.64 5.48
C LEU A 147 -0.14 5.79 4.95
N TYR A 148 -0.38 4.50 4.75
CA TYR A 148 0.55 3.59 4.09
C TYR A 148 -0.09 2.89 2.87
N PRO A 149 0.53 2.96 1.66
CA PRO A 149 1.66 3.83 1.30
C PRO A 149 1.34 5.32 1.43
N ASP A 150 2.36 6.17 1.60
CA ASP A 150 2.20 7.60 1.82
C ASP A 150 1.91 8.35 0.52
N VAL A 151 0.63 8.26 0.12
CA VAL A 151 0.06 8.93 -1.05
C VAL A 151 -1.01 9.96 -0.67
N GLY A 152 -1.24 10.17 0.64
CA GLY A 152 -2.39 10.91 1.15
C GLY A 152 -2.46 12.35 0.66
N VAL A 153 -1.34 13.07 0.65
CA VAL A 153 -1.25 14.44 0.12
C VAL A 153 -1.58 14.49 -1.37
N LYS A 154 -1.07 13.55 -2.18
CA LYS A 154 -1.35 13.52 -3.62
C LYS A 154 -2.81 13.16 -3.88
N ALA A 155 -3.37 12.18 -3.17
CA ALA A 155 -4.78 11.82 -3.28
C ALA A 155 -5.70 13.00 -2.92
N ALA A 156 -5.44 13.68 -1.80
CA ALA A 156 -6.22 14.85 -1.36
C ALA A 156 -6.15 16.04 -2.33
N SER A 157 -5.09 16.13 -3.14
CA SER A 157 -4.89 17.19 -4.13
C SER A 157 -5.69 16.99 -5.44
N LEU A 158 -6.29 15.81 -5.65
CA LEU A 158 -7.11 15.56 -6.83
C LEU A 158 -8.26 16.59 -6.90
N ALA A 159 -8.58 17.03 -8.13
CA ALA A 159 -9.71 17.93 -8.36
C ALA A 159 -11.05 17.26 -8.03
N SER A 160 -11.14 15.95 -8.29
CA SER A 160 -12.23 15.06 -7.92
C SER A 160 -11.69 13.62 -7.82
N PRO A 161 -12.43 12.68 -7.19
CA PRO A 161 -12.07 11.26 -7.15
C PRO A 161 -11.71 10.68 -8.52
N ARG A 162 -12.49 11.05 -9.55
CA ARG A 162 -12.32 10.62 -10.95
C ARG A 162 -11.42 11.54 -11.79
N ALA A 163 -10.68 12.46 -11.17
CA ALA A 163 -9.78 13.33 -11.91
C ALA A 163 -8.72 12.53 -12.68
N VAL A 164 -8.46 12.97 -13.92
CA VAL A 164 -7.42 12.42 -14.78
C VAL A 164 -6.07 12.59 -14.10
N ILE A 165 -5.30 11.51 -14.03
CA ILE A 165 -3.89 11.55 -13.64
C ILE A 165 -3.08 11.41 -14.92
N PHE A 166 -2.21 12.39 -15.19
CA PHE A 166 -1.33 12.34 -16.34
C PHE A 166 -0.20 11.35 -16.09
N ALA A 167 0.30 10.71 -17.14
CA ALA A 167 1.43 9.78 -17.05
C ALA A 167 2.66 10.39 -16.35
N ALA A 168 2.88 11.69 -16.52
CA ALA A 168 3.96 12.43 -15.87
C ALA A 168 3.82 12.53 -14.33
N ASP A 169 2.61 12.32 -13.80
CA ASP A 169 2.28 12.38 -12.37
C ASP A 169 2.19 11.00 -11.70
N VAL A 170 2.34 9.91 -12.46
CA VAL A 170 2.20 8.54 -11.93
C VAL A 170 3.32 8.19 -10.97
N LEU A 171 4.57 8.57 -11.29
CA LEU A 171 5.71 8.26 -10.42
C LEU A 171 5.80 9.28 -9.28
N LEU A 172 5.59 8.81 -8.06
CA LEU A 172 5.75 9.64 -6.86
C LEU A 172 7.21 9.66 -6.38
N PRO A 173 7.60 10.68 -5.58
CA PRO A 173 8.86 10.65 -4.86
C PRO A 173 8.99 9.37 -4.03
N PRO A 174 10.21 8.81 -3.92
CA PRO A 174 10.43 7.57 -3.18
C PRO A 174 10.19 7.77 -1.69
N LEU A 175 9.77 6.70 -1.02
CA LEU A 175 9.76 6.61 0.43
C LEU A 175 11.10 6.08 0.90
N ASN A 176 11.81 6.86 1.71
CA ASN A 176 13.04 6.45 2.37
C ASN A 176 13.00 6.85 3.85
N ASP A 177 14.08 6.58 4.59
CA ASP A 177 14.13 6.88 6.01
C ASP A 177 14.01 8.38 6.32
N ASP A 178 14.32 9.28 5.37
CA ASP A 178 14.16 10.72 5.56
C ASP A 178 12.71 11.18 5.38
N THR A 179 11.94 10.47 4.55
CA THR A 179 10.58 10.89 4.14
C THR A 179 9.48 10.08 4.79
N PHE A 180 9.77 8.90 5.34
CA PHE A 180 8.78 8.05 5.98
C PHE A 180 9.35 7.36 7.23
N GLN A 181 8.60 7.43 8.31
CA GLN A 181 8.92 6.80 9.58
C GLN A 181 7.75 5.91 10.00
N TRP A 182 8.05 4.66 10.37
CA TRP A 182 7.04 3.76 10.93
C TRP A 182 6.55 4.32 12.27
N LYS A 183 5.23 4.41 12.46
CA LYS A 183 4.58 4.84 13.71
C LYS A 183 3.86 3.70 14.41
#